data_AF-A0A0R1WFZ5-F1
#
_entry.id   AF-A0A0R1WFZ5-F1
#
_cell.length_a   1.000
_cell.length_b   1.000
_cell.length_c   1.000
_cell.angle_alpha   90.00
_cell.angle_beta   90.00
_cell.angle_gamma   90.00
#
_symmetry.space_group_name_H-M   'P 1'
#
loop_
_entity.id
_entity.type
_entity.pdbx_description
1 polymer ?
#
loop_
_entity_poly.entity_id
_entity_poly.type
_entity_poly.pdbx_seq_one_letter_code
_entity_poly.pdbx_strand_id
1 'polypeptide(L)' 'MTKHQIRFDQDWFNSRYAGEDADDGCPNELSLYRQANSDQLTLLLSNIDFVGSSHDNTYLLDKYDAQALVRFLKQWLDE' A
#
# COMPACT_ATOMS: atom_id res chain seq x y z
N MET A 1 -17.59 -12.44 -6.31
CA MET A 1 -17.25 -11.05 -6.67
C MET A 1 -15.87 -10.79 -6.12
N THR A 2 -14.94 -10.30 -6.94
CA THR A 2 -13.56 -10.04 -6.50
C THR A 2 -13.64 -9.04 -5.36
N LYS A 3 -13.32 -9.53 -4.16
CA LYS A 3 -13.33 -8.71 -2.94
C LYS A 3 -12.24 -7.64 -3.00
N HIS A 4 -11.39 -7.59 -4.02
CA HIS A 4 -10.21 -6.73 -4.09
C HIS A 4 -10.47 -5.54 -5.01
N GLN A 5 -10.07 -4.35 -4.56
CA GLN A 5 -10.19 -3.08 -5.26
C GLN A 5 -8.82 -2.43 -5.38
N ILE A 6 -8.51 -1.98 -6.60
CA ILE A 6 -7.30 -1.19 -6.89
C ILE A 6 -7.75 0.16 -7.41
N ARG A 7 -7.21 1.24 -6.84
CA ARG A 7 -7.37 2.60 -7.34
C ARG A 7 -6.00 3.26 -7.40
N PHE A 8 -5.72 4.01 -8.46
CA PHE A 8 -4.52 4.84 -8.52
C PHE A 8 -4.81 6.15 -9.26
N ASP A 9 -4.14 7.22 -8.85
CA ASP A 9 -4.15 8.53 -9.48
C ASP A 9 -2.75 9.19 -9.36
N GLN A 10 -2.66 10.52 -9.53
CA GLN A 10 -1.37 11.22 -9.55
C GLN A 10 -0.65 11.19 -8.19
N ASP A 11 -1.42 11.14 -7.10
CA ASP A 11 -0.89 11.27 -5.75
C ASP A 11 -1.11 9.99 -4.92
N TRP A 12 -2.02 9.11 -5.33
CA TRP A 12 -2.40 7.92 -4.57
C TRP A 12 -2.30 6.62 -5.37
N PHE A 13 -1.94 5.54 -4.68
CA PHE A 13 -2.16 4.16 -5.08
C PHE A 13 -2.75 3.41 -3.89
N ASN A 14 -3.91 2.79 -4.07
CA ASN A 14 -4.63 2.04 -3.04
C ASN A 14 -4.94 0.64 -3.55
N SER A 15 -4.66 -0.37 -2.72
CA SER A 15 -5.01 -1.77 -2.92
C SER A 15 -5.62 -2.29 -1.63
N ARG A 16 -6.92 -2.56 -1.66
CA ARG A 16 -7.71 -2.93 -0.47
C ARG A 16 -8.82 -3.92 -0.83
N TYR A 17 -9.51 -4.47 0.16
CA TYR A 17 -10.72 -5.23 -0.06
C TYR A 17 -12.00 -4.35 -0.09
N ALA A 18 -13.08 -4.87 -0.66
CA ALA A 18 -14.33 -4.16 -0.88
C ALA A 18 -15.11 -4.01 0.43
N GLY A 19 -15.51 -2.78 0.75
CA GLY A 19 -16.10 -2.42 2.04
C GLY A 19 -15.14 -1.63 2.94
N GLU A 20 -13.85 -1.59 2.60
CA GLU A 20 -12.77 -0.90 3.32
C GLU A 20 -12.65 0.58 2.88
N ASP A 21 -13.79 1.23 2.67
CA ASP A 21 -13.85 2.59 2.09
C ASP A 21 -13.65 3.71 3.13
N ALA A 22 -13.66 3.36 4.41
CA ALA A 22 -13.50 4.23 5.57
C ALA A 22 -12.44 3.66 6.51
N ASP A 23 -11.76 4.51 7.27
CA ASP A 23 -10.89 4.10 8.39
C ASP A 23 -11.74 3.48 9.50
N ASP A 24 -12.14 2.23 9.29
CA ASP A 24 -13.00 1.43 10.17
C ASP A 24 -12.19 0.42 11.00
N GLY A 25 -10.85 0.55 10.95
CA GLY A 25 -9.92 -0.40 11.57
C GLY A 25 -9.81 -1.72 10.83
N CYS A 26 -10.27 -1.82 9.57
CA CYS A 26 -10.10 -3.03 8.80
C CYS A 26 -8.64 -3.27 8.39
N PRO A 27 -8.14 -4.49 8.65
CA PRO A 27 -6.80 -4.89 8.25
C PRO A 27 -6.76 -5.31 6.78
N ASN A 28 -5.56 -5.22 6.19
CA ASN A 28 -5.18 -5.62 4.82
C ASN A 28 -5.37 -4.56 3.74
N GLU A 29 -5.15 -3.30 4.10
CA GLU A 29 -5.07 -2.19 3.17
C GLU A 29 -3.62 -1.81 2.90
N LEU A 30 -3.31 -1.54 1.63
CA LEU A 30 -2.07 -0.92 1.22
C LEU A 30 -2.39 0.36 0.48
N SER A 31 -1.97 1.49 1.06
CA SER A 31 -2.05 2.80 0.42
C SER A 31 -0.66 3.42 0.33
N LEU A 32 -0.32 3.93 -0.84
CA LEU A 32 0.87 4.73 -1.09
C LEU A 32 0.41 6.12 -1.47
N TYR A 33 0.94 7.15 -0.81
CA TYR A 33 0.68 8.52 -1.19
C TYR A 33 1.94 9.34 -1.35
N ARG A 34 1.91 10.22 -2.36
CA ARG A 34 2.95 11.21 -2.61
C ARG A 34 2.52 12.53 -2.00
N GLN A 35 3.24 12.98 -0.98
CA GLN A 35 3.02 14.31 -0.44
C GLN A 35 3.59 15.37 -1.38
N ALA A 36 2.85 16.46 -1.57
CA ALA A 36 3.34 17.63 -2.29
C ALA A 36 4.65 18.12 -1.66
N ASN A 37 5.68 18.32 -2.49
CA ASN A 37 7.03 18.75 -2.09
C ASN A 37 7.83 17.75 -1.23
N SER A 38 7.42 16.48 -1.17
CA SER A 38 8.24 15.41 -0.59
C SER A 38 8.96 14.61 -1.68
N ASP A 39 10.20 14.21 -1.37
CA ASP A 39 10.98 13.25 -2.17
C ASP A 39 10.71 11.79 -1.78
N GLN A 40 9.84 11.56 -0.80
CA GLN A 40 9.46 10.26 -0.27
C GLN A 40 7.98 9.95 -0.54
N LEU A 41 7.67 8.66 -0.67
CA LEU A 41 6.32 8.14 -0.66
C LEU A 41 5.98 7.67 0.75
N THR A 42 4.77 7.95 1.21
CA THR A 42 4.27 7.40 2.47
C THR A 42 3.47 6.14 2.17
N LEU A 43 3.87 5.03 2.76
CA LEU A 43 3.18 3.76 2.79
C LEU A 43 2.34 3.67 4.06
N LEU A 44 1.05 3.55 3.90
CA LEU A 44 0.10 3.20 4.95
C LEU A 44 -0.26 1.73 4.74
N LEU A 45 0.03 0.91 5.74
CA LEU A 45 -0.25 -0.51 5.72
C LEU A 45 -1.06 -0.86 6.96
N SER A 46 -2.30 -1.29 6.75
CA SER A 46 -3.05 -2.00 7.78
C SER A 46 -2.87 -3.50 7.55
N ASN A 47 -2.44 -4.27 8.55
CA ASN A 47 -2.35 -5.71 8.41
C ASN A 47 -2.64 -6.45 9.73
N ILE A 48 -3.17 -7.66 9.62
CA ILE A 48 -3.17 -8.61 10.74
C ILE A 48 -1.82 -9.33 10.76
N ASP A 49 -1.16 -9.34 11.92
CA ASP A 49 0.02 -10.18 12.13
C ASP A 49 -0.33 -11.67 12.29
N PHE A 50 0.69 -12.52 12.44
CA PHE A 50 0.50 -13.97 12.59
C PHE A 50 -0.23 -14.38 13.88
N VAL A 51 -0.45 -13.48 14.83
CA VAL A 51 -1.15 -13.74 16.10
C VAL A 51 -2.54 -13.11 16.14
N GLY A 52 -3.00 -12.48 15.05
CA GLY A 52 -4.35 -11.93 14.94
C GLY A 52 -4.47 -10.45 15.32
N SER A 53 -3.35 -9.76 15.60
CA SER A 53 -3.37 -8.35 16.00
C SER A 53 -3.31 -7.45 14.77
N SER A 54 -4.17 -6.42 14.73
CA SER A 54 -4.13 -5.38 13.69
C SER A 54 -3.02 -4.38 13.99
N HIS A 55 -2.19 -4.10 12.99
CA HIS A 55 -1.20 -3.04 13.02
C HIS A 55 -1.52 -2.04 11.93
N ASP A 56 -1.52 -0.77 12.30
CA ASP A 56 -1.54 0.34 11.36
C ASP A 56 -0.16 0.98 11.36
N ASN A 57 0.60 0.72 10.29
CA ASN A 57 1.98 1.14 10.16
C ASN A 57 2.10 2.20 9.07
N THR A 58 2.78 3.29 9.42
CA THR A 58 3.25 4.29 8.47
C THR A 58 4.74 4.08 8.22
N TYR A 59 5.12 3.87 6.96
CA TYR A 59 6.50 3.75 6.52
C TYR A 59 6.80 4.77 5.42
N LEU A 60 8.04 5.27 5.34
CA LEU A 60 8.46 6.19 4.29
C LEU A 60 9.38 5.45 3.33
N LEU A 61 8.97 5.36 2.06
CA LEU A 61 9.78 4.84 0.97
C LEU A 61 10.51 5.99 0.31
N ASP A 62 11.83 5.90 0.23
CA ASP A 62 12.59 6.80 -0.60
C ASP A 62 12.62 6.34 -2.08
N LYS A 63 13.30 7.11 -2.93
CA LYS A 63 13.43 6.79 -4.36
C LYS A 63 14.20 5.49 -4.61
N TYR A 64 15.17 5.14 -3.76
CA TYR A 64 15.94 3.92 -3.88
C TYR A 64 15.07 2.70 -3.54
N ASP A 65 14.30 2.78 -2.46
CA ASP A 65 13.33 1.74 -2.07
C ASP A 65 12.31 1.52 -3.19
N ALA A 66 11.75 2.60 -3.74
CA ALA A 66 10.79 2.52 -4.84
C ALA A 66 11.38 1.85 -6.09
N GLN A 67 12.65 2.14 -6.43
CA GLN A 67 13.33 1.49 -7.55
C GLN A 67 13.60 0.00 -7.30
N ALA A 68 13.91 -0.38 -6.06
CA ALA A 68 14.04 -1.79 -5.69
C ALA A 68 12.69 -2.51 -5.81
N LEU A 69 11.62 -1.90 -5.31
CA LEU A 69 10.26 -2.44 -5.42
C LEU A 69 9.81 -2.64 -6.88
N VAL A 70 10.06 -1.65 -7.75
CA VAL A 70 9.74 -1.77 -9.19
C VAL A 70 10.48 -2.95 -9.83
N ARG A 71 11.76 -3.15 -9.51
CA ARG A 71 12.55 -4.28 -10.04
C ARG A 71 11.97 -5.62 -9.59
N PHE A 72 11.66 -5.74 -8.31
CA PHE A 72 11.04 -6.92 -7.73
C PHE A 72 9.71 -7.26 -8.42
N LEU A 73 8.81 -6.27 -8.54
CA LEU A 73 7.49 -6.48 -9.14
C LEU A 73 7.57 -6.87 -10.62
N LYS A 74 8.48 -6.25 -11.39
CA LYS A 74 8.69 -6.61 -12.80
C LYS A 74 9.16 -8.06 -12.94
N GLN A 75 10.16 -8.45 -12.13
CA GLN A 75 10.66 -9.82 -12.15
C GLN A 75 9.52 -10.82 -11.87
N TRP A 76 8.70 -10.57 -10.84
CA TRP A 76 7.59 -11.46 -10.50
C TRP A 76 6.51 -11.56 -11.57
N LEU A 77 6.22 -10.47 -12.30
CA LEU A 77 5.22 -10.46 -13.37
C LEU A 77 5.67 -11.20 -14.64
N ASP A 78 6.99 -11.32 -14.84
CA ASP A 78 7.59 -11.97 -16.00
C ASP A 78 7.89 -13.48 -15.76
N GLU A 79 7.62 -14.01 -14.56
CA GLU A 79 7.75 -15.42 -14.15
C GLU A 79 6.51 -16.26 -14.49
#